data_AF-A0A7K3A2T2-F1
#
_entry.id   AF-A0A7K3A2T2-F1
#
_cell.length_a   1.000
_cell.length_b   1.000
_cell.length_c   1.000
_cell.angle_alpha   90.00
_cell.angle_beta   90.00
_cell.angle_gamma   90.00
#
_symmetry.space_group_name_H-M   'P 1'
#
loop_
_entity.id
_entity.type
_entity.pdbx_description
1 polymer ?
#
loop_
_entity_poly.entity_id
_entity_poly.type
_entity_poly.pdbx_seq_one_letter_code
_entity_poly.pdbx_strand_id
1 'polypeptide(L)' 'MQVTLWEMVRRAAWAAARGTGRSFMAMGALWMAPFGREDAPRAPSSPPAGHPERLCPEVPLSEVELALNRQLADVGRVER' A
#
# COMPACT_ATOMS: atom_id res chain seq x y z
N MET A 1 20.60 -26.57 -32.52
CA MET A 1 20.44 -25.46 -31.54
C MET A 1 21.01 -25.93 -30.20
N GLN A 2 22.31 -25.73 -29.97
CA GLN A 2 22.95 -26.16 -28.72
C GLN A 2 22.88 -25.02 -27.70
N VAL A 3 21.95 -25.13 -26.74
CA VAL A 3 21.97 -24.30 -25.53
C VAL A 3 23.14 -24.80 -24.70
N THR A 4 24.06 -23.90 -24.34
CA THR A 4 25.24 -24.29 -23.56
C THR A 4 24.81 -24.70 -22.15
N LEU A 5 25.48 -25.69 -21.54
CA LEU A 5 25.22 -26.13 -20.16
C LEU A 5 25.17 -24.93 -19.19
N TRP A 6 26.04 -23.94 -19.42
CA TRP A 6 26.09 -22.69 -18.68
C TRP A 6 24.79 -21.87 -18.75
N GLU A 7 24.15 -21.79 -19.91
CA GLU A 7 22.87 -21.09 -20.07
C GLU A 7 21.73 -21.80 -19.34
N MET A 8 21.74 -23.13 -19.32
CA MET A 8 20.76 -23.92 -18.57
C MET A 8 20.92 -23.70 -17.07
N VAL A 9 22.16 -23.78 -16.56
CA VAL A 9 22.48 -23.52 -15.16
C VAL A 9 22.08 -22.10 -14.75
N ARG A 10 22.39 -21.10 -15.59
CA ARG A 10 21.99 -19.71 -15.34
C ARG A 10 20.48 -19.54 -15.29
N ARG A 11 19.74 -20.18 -16.19
CA ARG A 11 18.26 -20.13 -16.20
C ARG A 11 17.67 -20.80 -14.96
N ALA A 12 18.20 -21.95 -14.55
CA ALA A 12 17.77 -22.65 -13.35
C ALA A 12 18.03 -21.82 -12.09
N ALA A 13 19.22 -21.23 -11.95
CA ALA A 13 19.57 -20.36 -10.84
C ALA A 13 18.64 -19.13 -10.76
N TRP A 14 18.35 -18.49 -11.90
CA TRP A 14 17.41 -17.37 -11.96
C TRP A 14 15.97 -17.76 -11.64
N ALA A 15 15.54 -18.97 -12.03
CA ALA A 15 14.22 -19.49 -11.67
C ALA A 15 14.11 -19.74 -10.17
N ALA A 16 15.14 -20.35 -9.57
CA ALA A 16 15.21 -20.58 -8.13
C ALA A 16 15.20 -19.27 -7.34
N ALA A 17 16.04 -18.30 -7.72
CA ALA A 17 16.08 -16.98 -7.07
C ALA A 17 14.73 -16.26 -7.13
N ARG A 18 14.04 -16.29 -8.29
CA ARG A 18 12.69 -15.73 -8.43
C ARG A 18 11.67 -16.47 -7.57
N GLY A 19 11.75 -17.79 -7.49
CA GLY A 19 10.87 -18.61 -6.66
C GLY A 19 11.02 -18.26 -5.18
N THR A 20 12.26 -18.27 -4.68
CA THR A 20 12.59 -17.88 -3.31
C THR A 20 12.12 -16.46 -2.98
N GLY A 21 12.40 -15.49 -3.86
CA GLY A 21 11.94 -14.11 -3.68
C GLY A 21 10.42 -13.99 -3.57
N ARG A 22 9.66 -14.73 -4.39
CA ARG A 22 8.19 -14.76 -4.31
C ARG A 22 7.69 -15.35 -2.99
N SER A 23 8.36 -16.38 -2.45
CA SER A 23 8.00 -16.96 -1.15
C SER A 23 8.21 -15.96 -0.01
N PHE A 24 9.30 -15.19 -0.02
CA PHE A 24 9.54 -14.14 0.98
C PHE A 24 8.51 -13.00 0.88
N MET A 25 8.10 -12.61 -0.33
CA MET A 25 7.01 -11.63 -0.49
C MET A 25 5.66 -12.18 -0.01
N ALA A 26 5.32 -13.42 -0.34
CA ALA A 26 4.06 -14.04 0.09
C ALA A 26 3.97 -14.20 1.62
N MET A 27 5.11 -14.45 2.26
CA MET A 27 5.24 -14.50 3.72
C MET A 27 5.18 -13.11 4.38
N GLY A 28 5.33 -12.03 3.61
CA GLY A 28 5.45 -10.66 4.13
C GLY A 28 6.83 -10.35 4.75
N ALA A 29 7.82 -11.24 4.58
CA ALA A 29 9.17 -11.08 5.11
C ALA A 29 10.05 -10.14 4.26
N LEU A 30 9.62 -9.84 3.02
CA LEU A 30 10.23 -8.82 2.17
C LEU A 30 9.13 -7.94 1.59
N TRP A 31 9.19 -6.64 1.88
CA TRP A 31 8.38 -5.61 1.23
C TRP A 31 9.24 -4.88 0.20
N MET A 32 8.86 -4.96 -1.07
CA MET A 32 9.41 -4.06 -2.09
C MET A 32 8.39 -2.95 -2.29
N ALA A 33 8.79 -1.71 -1.98
CA ALA A 33 8.00 -0.54 -2.38
C ALA A 33 7.72 -0.62 -3.89
N PRO A 34 6.52 -0.18 -4.35
CA PRO A 34 6.21 -0.20 -5.78
C PRO A 34 7.32 0.51 -6.57
N PHE A 35 7.98 -0.21 -7.47
CA PHE A 35 8.94 0.39 -8.40
C PHE A 35 8.19 1.23 -9.42
N GLY A 36 8.13 2.53 -9.17
CA GLY A 36 7.54 3.52 -10.04
C GLY A 36 7.45 4.85 -9.30
N ARG A 37 7.58 5.97 -10.01
CA ARG A 37 7.05 7.22 -9.45
C ARG A 37 5.57 6.93 -9.23
N GLU A 38 5.12 7.03 -7.98
CA GLU A 38 3.70 7.17 -7.71
C GLU A 38 3.29 8.49 -8.35
N ASP A 39 2.89 8.45 -9.62
CA ASP A 39 1.93 9.42 -10.10
C ASP A 39 0.75 9.24 -9.16
N ALA A 40 0.62 10.16 -8.20
CA ALA A 40 -0.36 10.06 -7.12
C ALA A 40 -1.69 9.63 -7.75
N PRO A 41 -2.21 8.43 -7.41
CA PRO A 41 -3.39 7.92 -8.06
C PRO A 41 -4.45 9.01 -8.01
N ARG A 42 -5.02 9.35 -9.17
CA ARG A 42 -6.06 10.38 -9.28
C ARG A 42 -7.08 10.09 -8.19
N ALA A 43 -7.20 11.02 -7.24
CA ALA A 43 -8.07 10.81 -6.08
C ALA A 43 -9.44 10.35 -6.60
N PRO A 44 -10.00 9.26 -6.04
CA PRO A 44 -11.31 8.79 -6.46
C PRO A 44 -12.30 9.95 -6.37
N SER A 45 -13.17 10.08 -7.37
CA SER A 45 -14.23 11.09 -7.32
C SER A 45 -15.06 10.86 -6.06
N SER A 46 -15.32 11.93 -5.31
CA SER A 46 -16.13 11.84 -4.10
C SER A 46 -17.47 11.17 -4.37
N PRO A 47 -18.01 10.37 -3.42
CA PRO A 47 -19.34 9.79 -3.56
C PRO A 47 -20.41 10.85 -3.87
N PRO A 48 -21.50 10.48 -4.57
CA PRO A 48 -22.61 11.40 -4.85
C PRO A 48 -23.18 12.03 -3.57
N ALA A 49 -23.81 13.20 -3.70
CA ALA A 49 -24.50 13.85 -2.59
C ALA A 49 -25.59 12.91 -2.00
N GLY A 50 -25.62 12.78 -0.68
CA GLY A 50 -26.54 11.89 0.03
C GLY A 50 -26.06 10.43 0.19
N HIS A 51 -24.89 10.06 -0.32
CA HIS A 51 -24.32 8.73 -0.06
C HIS A 51 -23.92 8.60 1.42
N PRO A 52 -24.24 7.47 2.10
CA PRO A 52 -23.98 7.32 3.54
C PRO A 52 -22.49 7.36 3.90
N GLU A 53 -21.62 6.97 2.97
CA GLU A 53 -20.16 7.02 3.14
C GLU A 53 -19.54 8.37 2.78
N ARG A 54 -20.34 9.34 2.32
CA ARG A 54 -19.83 10.67 1.99
C ARG A 54 -19.54 11.40 3.30
N LEU A 55 -18.29 11.82 3.48
CA LEU A 55 -17.94 12.72 4.57
C LEU A 55 -18.76 14.01 4.44
N CYS A 56 -19.24 14.53 5.58
CA CYS A 56 -20.06 15.75 5.66
C CYS A 56 -19.27 16.91 6.29
N PRO A 57 -18.18 17.42 5.66
CA PRO A 57 -17.39 18.52 6.23
C PRO A 57 -18.18 19.82 6.39
N GLU A 58 -19.29 19.97 5.67
CA GLU A 58 -20.24 21.08 5.79
C GLU A 58 -21.02 21.08 7.12
N VAL A 59 -21.15 19.93 7.78
CA VAL A 59 -21.84 19.82 9.07
C VAL A 59 -20.81 20.04 10.18
N PRO A 60 -21.00 21.02 11.09
CA PRO A 60 -20.07 21.24 12.17
C PRO A 60 -20.10 20.03 13.12
N LEU A 61 -18.91 19.66 13.60
CA LEU A 61 -18.77 18.62 14.63
C LEU A 61 -19.54 19.02 15.89
N SER A 62 -20.21 18.05 16.50
CA SER A 62 -20.75 18.17 17.85
C SER A 62 -19.63 18.35 18.88
N GLU A 63 -19.98 18.78 20.09
CA GLU A 63 -19.01 18.95 21.18
C GLU A 63 -18.27 17.65 21.52
N VAL A 64 -18.97 16.51 21.48
CA VAL A 64 -18.39 15.19 21.73
C VAL A 64 -17.39 14.81 20.65
N GLU A 65 -17.74 15.03 19.38
CA GLU A 65 -16.85 14.76 18.24
C GLU A 65 -15.63 15.68 18.25
N LEU A 66 -15.78 16.95 18.63
CA LEU A 66 -14.66 17.87 18.81
C LEU A 66 -13.71 17.40 19.91
N ALA A 67 -14.24 16.95 21.05
CA ALA A 67 -13.43 16.43 22.14
C ALA A 67 -12.64 15.19 21.70
N LEU A 68 -13.30 14.26 21.00
CA LEU A 68 -12.65 13.07 20.44
C LEU A 68 -11.57 13.44 19.41
N ASN A 69 -11.87 14.38 18.50
CA ASN A 69 -10.92 14.82 17.49
C ASN A 69 -9.64 15.40 18.11
N ARG A 70 -9.74 16.12 19.24
CA ARG A 70 -8.57 16.60 19.98
C ARG A 70 -7.72 15.45 20.54
N GLN A 71 -8.36 14.44 21.13
CA GLN A 71 -7.66 13.26 21.66
C GLN A 71 -6.94 12.49 20.54
N LEU A 72 -7.59 12.28 19.41
CA LEU A 72 -7.01 11.59 18.26
C LEU A 72 -5.84 12.38 17.65
N ALA A 73 -5.92 13.71 17.63
CA ALA A 73 -4.82 14.55 17.15
C ALA A 73 -3.55 14.41 18.00
N ASP A 74 -3.68 14.05 19.28
CA ASP A 74 -2.53 13.77 20.15
C ASP A 74 -1.95 12.37 19.86
N VAL A 75 -2.80 11.36 19.60
CA VAL A 75 -2.35 10.01 19.19
C VAL A 75 -1.52 10.06 17.92
N GLY A 76 -2.00 10.74 16.87
CA GLY A 76 -1.30 10.85 15.59
C GLY A 76 0.00 11.67 15.61
N ARG A 77 0.32 12.34 16.73
CA ARG A 77 1.62 13.00 16.96
C ARG A 77 2.64 12.10 17.64
N VAL A 78 2.20 11.07 18.36
CA VAL A 78 3.10 10.11 19.04
C VAL A 78 3.64 9.08 18.05
N GLU A 79 2.90 8.78 16.98
CA GLU A 79 3.28 7.80 15.96
C GLU A 79 4.16 8.38 14.83
N ARG A 80 4.54 9.66 14.90
CA ARG A 80 5.37 10.36 13.91
C ARG A 80 6.77 10.63 14.46
#